data_AF-A0A353P9N9-F1
#
_entry.id   AF-A0A353P9N9-F1
#
_cell.length_a   1.000
_cell.length_b   1.000
_cell.length_c   1.000
_cell.angle_alpha   90.00
_cell.angle_beta   90.00
_cell.angle_gamma   90.00
#
_symmetry.space_group_name_H-M   'P 1'
#
loop_
_entity.id
_entity.type
_entity.pdbx_description
1 polymer ?
#
loop_
_entity_poly.entity_id
_entity_poly.type
_entity_poly.pdbx_seq_one_letter_code
_entity_poly.pdbx_strand_id
1 'polypeptide(L)'
;MVQYLGELGCEVAVHRNDQITLHQIEALAPSHIVISPGPCTPNEAGVSVPVIHRFATEIPILGVCLGHQSIGQAFGAHVVHAKRLMHGKTSNVYHTGHGIFRGLPSPFVATRYHSLVVDPDSLPDVL
;
A
#
# COMPACT_ATOMS: atom_id res chain seq x y z
N MET A 1 12.97 -3.33 0.30
CA MET A 1 12.04 -3.24 -0.85
C MET A 1 12.80 -2.94 -2.13
N VAL A 2 13.39 -1.75 -2.28
CA VAL A 2 14.16 -1.35 -3.49
C VAL A 2 15.26 -2.36 -3.83
N GLN A 3 16.09 -2.76 -2.86
CA GLN A 3 17.16 -3.74 -3.07
C GLN A 3 16.64 -5.06 -3.64
N TYR A 4 15.61 -5.64 -3.01
CA TYR A 4 15.06 -6.94 -3.45
C TYR A 4 14.43 -6.87 -4.84
N LEU A 5 13.75 -5.76 -5.17
CA LEU A 5 13.26 -5.53 -6.54
C LEU A 5 14.41 -5.43 -7.54
N GLY A 6 15.51 -4.78 -7.17
CA GLY A 6 16.73 -4.75 -7.98
C GLY A 6 17.37 -6.13 -8.17
N GLU A 7 17.39 -6.96 -7.11
CA GLU A 7 17.87 -8.36 -7.18
C GLU A 7 17.00 -9.22 -8.12
N LEU A 8 15.71 -8.89 -8.24
CA LEU A 8 14.80 -9.50 -9.22
C LEU A 8 14.94 -8.92 -10.64
N GLY A 9 15.86 -7.97 -10.85
CA GLY A 9 16.12 -7.34 -12.15
C GLY A 9 15.17 -6.20 -12.51
N CYS A 10 14.39 -5.69 -11.56
CA CYS A 10 13.54 -4.53 -11.81
C CYS A 10 14.36 -3.24 -11.81
N GLU A 11 14.11 -2.38 -12.80
CA GLU A 11 14.54 -0.98 -12.75
C GLU A 11 13.56 -0.21 -11.84
N VAL A 12 14.09 0.40 -10.78
CA VAL A 12 13.26 1.05 -9.74
C VAL A 12 13.57 2.54 -9.66
N ALA A 13 12.60 3.38 -10.01
CA ALA A 13 12.62 4.81 -9.74
C ALA A 13 11.93 5.10 -8.40
N VAL A 14 12.64 5.74 -7.47
CA VAL A 14 12.12 6.07 -6.14
C VAL A 14 11.90 7.56 -6.03
N HIS A 15 10.65 7.95 -5.76
CA HIS A 15 10.25 9.35 -5.58
C HIS A 15 9.58 9.54 -4.24
N ARG A 16 9.82 10.69 -3.61
CA ARG A 16 9.03 11.12 -2.45
C ARG A 16 7.64 11.58 -2.91
N ASN A 17 6.64 11.40 -2.04
CA ASN A 17 5.24 11.73 -2.31
C ASN A 17 4.96 13.23 -2.52
N ASP A 18 5.93 14.09 -2.24
CA ASP A 18 5.90 15.55 -2.38
C ASP A 18 6.84 16.05 -3.51
N GLN A 19 7.55 15.14 -4.19
CA GLN A 19 8.56 15.48 -5.21
C GLN A 19 8.25 14.89 -6.58
N ILE A 20 7.05 14.36 -6.79
CA ILE A 20 6.61 13.86 -8.08
C ILE A 20 5.13 14.21 -8.31
N THR A 21 4.79 14.55 -9.55
CA THR A 21 3.43 14.86 -9.99
C THR A 21 2.83 13.72 -10.79
N LEU A 22 1.50 13.67 -10.91
CA LEU A 22 0.81 12.65 -11.71
C LEU A 22 1.27 12.65 -13.18
N HIS A 23 1.49 13.83 -13.76
CA HIS A 23 1.99 13.97 -15.13
C HIS A 23 3.41 13.39 -15.28
N GLN A 24 4.27 13.58 -14.29
CA GLN A 24 5.60 12.97 -14.32
C GLN A 24 5.53 11.44 -14.24
N ILE A 25 4.62 10.89 -13.42
CA ILE A 25 4.39 9.44 -13.34
C ILE A 25 3.90 8.90 -14.68
N GLU A 26 2.95 9.59 -15.32
CA GLU A 26 2.44 9.21 -16.65
C GLU A 26 3.55 9.24 -17.71
N ALA A 27 4.41 10.27 -17.69
CA ALA A 27 5.57 10.36 -18.59
C ALA A 27 6.64 9.29 -18.35
N LEU A 28 6.79 8.81 -17.11
CA LEU A 28 7.67 7.68 -16.79
C LEU A 28 7.14 6.34 -17.32
N ALA A 29 5.84 6.27 -17.64
CA ALA A 29 5.16 5.08 -18.14
C ALA A 29 5.51 3.78 -17.36
N PRO A 30 5.37 3.76 -16.02
CA PRO A 30 5.76 2.61 -15.23
C PRO A 30 4.83 1.42 -15.49
N SER A 31 5.39 0.22 -15.50
CA SER A 31 4.58 -1.01 -15.58
C SER A 31 3.86 -1.34 -14.28
N HIS A 32 4.38 -0.88 -13.13
CA HIS A 32 3.87 -1.14 -11.79
C HIS A 32 4.14 0.06 -10.87
N ILE A 33 3.25 0.27 -9.90
CA ILE A 33 3.42 1.32 -8.88
C ILE A 33 3.45 0.67 -7.50
N VAL A 34 4.44 1.04 -6.68
CA VAL A 34 4.49 0.64 -5.27
C VAL A 34 4.38 1.89 -4.39
N ILE A 35 3.35 1.93 -3.55
CA ILE A 35 3.11 3.04 -2.61
C ILE A 35 3.50 2.57 -1.22
N SER A 36 4.57 3.13 -0.67
CA SER A 36 5.05 2.80 0.68
C SER A 36 5.61 4.01 1.46
N PRO A 37 4.90 5.16 1.53
CA PRO A 37 5.41 6.33 2.23
C PRO A 37 5.61 6.09 3.75
N GLY A 38 6.55 6.86 4.32
CA GLY A 38 6.87 6.91 5.75
C GLY A 38 5.81 7.65 6.60
N PRO A 39 6.06 7.82 7.92
CA PRO A 39 5.02 7.99 8.94
C PRO A 39 4.19 9.25 8.72
N CYS A 40 2.87 9.10 8.62
CA CYS A 40 1.83 10.14 8.58
C CYS A 40 0.46 9.44 8.41
N THR A 41 -0.64 10.18 8.34
CA THR A 41 -1.95 9.66 7.88
C THR A 41 -2.07 9.71 6.35
N PRO A 42 -2.98 8.96 5.71
CA PRO A 42 -3.12 9.02 4.25
C PRO A 42 -3.51 10.42 3.74
N ASN A 43 -4.18 11.22 4.58
CA ASN A 43 -4.49 12.62 4.30
C ASN A 43 -3.25 13.50 4.10
N GLU A 44 -2.14 13.12 4.71
CA GLU A 44 -0.86 13.84 4.67
C GLU A 44 0.13 13.16 3.71
N ALA A 45 -0.27 12.07 3.04
CA ALA A 45 0.61 11.24 2.21
C ALA A 45 0.88 11.82 0.81
N GLY A 46 0.79 13.15 0.65
CA GLY A 46 1.06 13.85 -0.60
C GLY A 46 0.24 13.30 -1.77
N VAL A 47 0.91 12.98 -2.88
CA VAL A 47 0.24 12.47 -4.09
C VAL A 47 -0.26 11.03 -3.99
N SER A 48 -0.08 10.32 -2.86
CA SER A 48 -0.37 8.88 -2.79
C SER A 48 -1.83 8.52 -3.11
N VAL A 49 -2.81 9.22 -2.53
CA VAL A 49 -4.24 9.01 -2.84
C VAL A 49 -4.59 9.47 -4.27
N PRO A 50 -4.15 10.66 -4.74
CA PRO A 50 -4.29 11.05 -6.14
C PRO A 50 -3.73 10.04 -7.16
N VAL A 51 -2.58 9.42 -6.87
CA VAL A 51 -1.97 8.38 -7.71
C VAL A 51 -2.90 7.17 -7.82
N ILE A 52 -3.49 6.73 -6.71
CA ILE A 52 -4.40 5.59 -6.72
C ILE A 52 -5.64 5.90 -7.56
N HIS A 53 -6.26 7.06 -7.35
CA HIS A 53 -7.41 7.46 -8.15
C HIS A 53 -7.12 7.54 -9.65
N ARG A 54 -5.93 8.04 -10.02
CA ARG A 54 -5.57 8.22 -11.43
C ARG A 54 -5.23 6.89 -12.12
N PHE A 55 -4.52 5.99 -11.43
CA PHE A 55 -3.85 4.87 -12.10
C PHE A 55 -4.37 3.48 -11.72
N ALA A 56 -5.23 3.32 -10.71
CA ALA A 56 -5.64 2.00 -10.22
C ALA A 56 -6.34 1.10 -11.26
N THR A 57 -6.97 1.70 -12.28
CA THR A 57 -7.61 0.97 -13.39
C THR A 57 -6.68 0.70 -14.57
N GLU A 58 -5.47 1.24 -14.56
CA GLU A 58 -4.53 1.22 -15.70
C GLU A 58 -3.23 0.50 -15.37
N ILE A 59 -2.70 0.71 -14.16
CA ILE A 59 -1.38 0.22 -13.73
C ILE A 59 -1.57 -0.54 -12.42
N PRO A 60 -1.05 -1.78 -12.30
CA PRO A 60 -1.08 -2.51 -11.03
C PRO A 60 -0.42 -1.73 -9.89
N ILE A 61 -1.14 -1.57 -8.78
CA ILE A 61 -0.67 -0.82 -7.59
C ILE A 61 -0.52 -1.76 -6.39
N LEU A 62 0.65 -1.76 -5.75
CA LEU A 62 0.90 -2.41 -4.47
C LEU A 62 1.05 -1.36 -3.36
N GLY A 63 0.14 -1.37 -2.38
CA GLY A 63 0.23 -0.53 -1.19
C GLY A 63 0.84 -1.28 0.00
N VAL A 64 1.89 -0.73 0.60
CA VAL A 64 2.53 -1.28 1.81
C VAL A 64 2.48 -0.26 2.94
N CYS A 65 2.13 -0.70 4.15
CA CYS A 65 1.98 0.16 5.33
C CYS A 65 0.97 1.30 5.07
N LEU A 66 1.41 2.56 5.07
CA LEU A 66 0.57 3.71 4.76
C LEU A 66 -0.04 3.62 3.36
N GLY A 67 0.65 3.01 2.38
CA GLY A 67 0.09 2.79 1.06
C GLY A 67 -1.13 1.85 1.04
N HIS A 68 -1.17 0.86 1.94
CA HIS A 68 -2.36 0.00 2.08
C HIS A 68 -3.56 0.81 2.61
N GLN A 69 -3.32 1.71 3.57
CA GLN A 69 -4.34 2.61 4.10
C GLN A 69 -4.79 3.63 3.05
N SER A 70 -3.87 4.18 2.25
CA SER A 70 -4.19 5.07 1.14
C SER A 70 -5.07 4.40 0.09
N ILE A 71 -4.87 3.10 -0.20
CA ILE A 71 -5.76 2.34 -1.10
C ILE A 71 -7.16 2.26 -0.50
N GLY A 72 -7.29 1.82 0.75
CA GLY A 72 -8.60 1.78 1.42
C GLY A 72 -9.31 3.13 1.35
N GLN A 73 -8.61 4.21 1.71
CA GLN A 73 -9.17 5.56 1.66
C GLN A 73 -9.55 6.03 0.26
N ALA A 74 -8.72 5.75 -0.76
CA ALA A 74 -9.02 6.12 -2.14
C ALA A 74 -10.30 5.45 -2.66
N PHE A 75 -10.66 4.28 -2.14
CA PHE A 75 -11.93 3.62 -2.48
C PHE A 75 -13.08 3.94 -1.53
N GLY A 76 -12.87 4.80 -0.52
CA GLY A 76 -13.91 5.28 0.38
C GLY A 76 -13.95 4.60 1.75
N ALA A 77 -13.03 3.68 2.05
CA ALA A 77 -12.93 3.09 3.38
C ALA A 77 -12.34 4.07 4.40
N HIS A 78 -12.77 3.97 5.65
CA HIS A 78 -12.24 4.75 6.74
C HIS A 78 -10.92 4.17 7.26
N VAL A 79 -10.00 5.05 7.63
CA VAL A 79 -8.75 4.68 8.31
C VAL A 79 -8.85 5.12 9.77
N VAL A 80 -8.92 4.15 10.68
CA VAL A 80 -9.20 4.35 12.10
C VAL A 80 -8.03 3.88 12.96
N HIS A 81 -8.00 4.30 14.22
CA HIS A 81 -7.02 3.81 15.17
C HIS A 81 -7.18 2.32 15.45
N ALA A 82 -6.06 1.60 15.41
CA ALA A 82 -6.03 0.19 15.78
C ALA A 82 -6.39 0.03 17.26
N LYS A 83 -7.26 -0.94 17.58
CA LYS A 83 -7.62 -1.31 18.97
C LYS A 83 -6.40 -1.63 19.84
N ARG A 84 -5.29 -2.06 19.22
CA ARG A 84 -4.02 -2.36 19.89
C ARG A 84 -2.86 -1.83 19.05
N LEU A 85 -1.98 -1.06 19.69
CA LEU A 85 -0.72 -0.62 19.07
C LEU A 85 0.21 -1.81 18.90
N MET A 86 0.66 -2.03 17.66
CA MET A 86 1.59 -3.10 17.30
C MET A 86 2.82 -2.46 16.69
N HIS A 87 3.89 -2.33 17.49
CA HIS A 87 5.18 -1.78 17.07
C HIS A 87 6.27 -2.84 17.31
N GLY A 88 6.85 -3.37 16.23
CA GLY A 88 7.91 -4.38 16.30
C GLY A 88 7.48 -5.75 16.80
N LYS A 89 6.16 -6.05 16.75
CA LYS A 89 5.62 -7.35 17.18
C LYS A 89 5.29 -8.21 15.97
N THR A 90 5.57 -9.50 16.07
CA THR A 90 5.14 -10.47 15.06
C THR A 90 3.66 -10.83 15.26
N SER A 91 3.00 -11.22 14.19
CA SER A 91 1.64 -11.73 14.21
C SER A 91 1.47 -12.78 13.12
N ASN A 92 0.61 -13.75 13.40
CA ASN A 92 0.10 -14.66 12.40
C ASN A 92 -0.91 -13.92 11.52
N VAL A 93 -0.66 -13.88 10.22
CA VAL A 93 -1.55 -13.30 9.21
C VAL A 93 -2.24 -14.44 8.47
N TYR A 94 -3.56 -14.50 8.61
CA TYR A 94 -4.42 -15.44 7.89
C TYR A 94 -4.86 -14.79 6.57
N HIS A 95 -5.03 -15.61 5.52
CA HIS A 95 -5.43 -15.14 4.21
C HIS A 95 -6.21 -16.22 3.46
N THR A 96 -6.92 -15.81 2.41
CA THR A 96 -7.71 -16.72 1.56
C THR A 96 -6.92 -17.28 0.37
N GLY A 97 -5.65 -16.91 0.21
CA GLY A 97 -4.78 -17.43 -0.86
C GLY A 97 -5.02 -16.78 -2.23
N HIS A 98 -5.72 -15.65 -2.26
CA HIS A 98 -6.00 -14.87 -3.47
C HIS A 98 -4.95 -13.77 -3.68
N GLY A 99 -4.84 -13.28 -4.92
CA GLY A 99 -3.91 -12.22 -5.30
C GLY A 99 -2.46 -12.53 -4.91
N ILE A 100 -1.82 -11.58 -4.23
CA ILE A 100 -0.42 -11.68 -3.79
C ILE A 100 -0.18 -12.78 -2.72
N PHE A 101 -1.23 -13.34 -2.13
CA PHE A 101 -1.13 -14.41 -1.13
C PHE A 101 -1.17 -15.82 -1.74
N ARG A 102 -1.28 -15.93 -3.07
CA ARG A 102 -1.31 -17.24 -3.75
C ARG A 102 -0.02 -18.00 -3.50
N GLY A 103 -0.14 -19.24 -3.00
CA GLY A 103 1.01 -20.12 -2.73
C GLY A 103 1.73 -19.85 -1.41
N LEU A 104 1.29 -18.86 -0.61
CA LEU A 104 1.85 -18.62 0.72
C LEU A 104 1.16 -19.50 1.79
N PRO A 105 1.88 -19.88 2.87
CA PRO A 105 1.28 -20.62 3.98
C PRO A 105 0.29 -19.75 4.76
N SER A 106 -0.80 -20.36 5.24
CA SER A 106 -1.78 -19.68 6.09
C SER A 106 -1.89 -20.37 7.46
N PRO A 107 -1.54 -19.69 8.57
CA PRO A 107 -1.01 -18.33 8.61
C PRO A 107 0.47 -18.24 8.21
N PHE A 108 0.91 -17.05 7.79
CA PHE A 108 2.33 -16.71 7.74
C PHE A 108 2.67 -15.69 8.83
N VAL A 109 3.94 -15.64 9.23
CA VAL A 109 4.42 -14.71 10.25
C VAL A 109 4.84 -13.39 9.59
N ALA A 110 4.22 -12.29 10.02
CA ALA A 110 4.58 -10.95 9.58
C ALA A 110 4.86 -10.03 10.77
N THR A 111 5.77 -9.09 10.60
CA THR A 111 6.00 -8.02 11.58
C THR A 111 4.99 -6.91 11.38
N ARG A 112 4.42 -6.41 12.48
CA ARG A 112 3.38 -5.37 12.50
C ARG A 112 3.97 -4.06 13.04
N TYR A 113 3.71 -2.98 12.31
CA TYR A 113 4.09 -1.61 12.66
C TYR A 113 2.94 -0.65 12.35
N HIS A 114 1.82 -0.78 13.05
CA HIS A 114 0.62 0.02 12.73
C HIS A 114 -0.10 0.51 13.99
N SER A 115 -0.39 1.81 14.00
CA SER A 115 -1.32 2.50 14.90
C SER A 115 -2.68 2.77 14.24
N LEU A 116 -2.77 2.64 12.92
CA LEU A 116 -3.95 2.84 12.08
C LEU A 116 -4.25 1.59 11.25
N VAL A 117 -5.53 1.34 11.00
CA VAL A 117 -6.04 0.22 10.18
C VAL A 117 -7.21 0.69 9.32
N VAL A 118 -7.45 0.00 8.20
CA VAL A 118 -8.69 0.16 7.44
C VAL A 118 -9.83 -0.45 8.26
N ASP A 119 -10.92 0.29 8.42
CA ASP A 119 -12.10 -0.13 9.16
C ASP A 119 -12.93 -1.13 8.32
N PRO A 120 -13.05 -2.40 8.76
CA PRO A 120 -13.81 -3.42 8.02
C PRO A 120 -15.26 -3.04 7.77
N ASP A 121 -15.89 -2.31 8.71
CA ASP A 121 -17.30 -1.93 8.62
C ASP A 121 -17.55 -0.82 7.58
N SER A 122 -16.47 -0.18 7.11
CA SER A 122 -16.49 0.86 6.08
C SER A 122 -16.02 0.38 4.71
N LEU A 123 -15.71 -0.92 4.56
CA LEU A 123 -15.21 -1.45 3.30
C LEU A 123 -16.32 -1.34 2.24
N PRO A 124 -16.06 -0.65 1.12
CA PRO A 124 -17.01 -0.54 0.02
C PRO A 124 -17.11 -1.87 -0.74
N ASP A 125 -18.27 -2.14 -1.33
CA ASP A 125 -18.55 -3.37 -2.11
C ASP A 125 -17.68 -3.53 -3.38
N VAL A 126 -16.93 -2.48 -3.76
CA VAL A 126 -16.16 -2.41 -5.01
C VAL A 126 -14.69 -2.84 -4.87
N LEU A 127 -14.31 -3.43 -3.72
CA LEU A 127 -12.95 -3.92 -3.44
C LEU A 127 -12.84 -5.45 -3.46
#